data_AF-A0AAV2H346-F1
#
_entry.id   AF-A0AAV2H346-F1
#
_cell.length_a   1.000
_cell.length_b   1.000
_cell.length_c   1.000
_cell.angle_alpha   90.00
_cell.angle_beta   90.00
_cell.angle_gamma   90.00
#
_symmetry.space_group_name_H-M   'P 1'
#
loop_
_entity.id
_entity.type
_entity.pdbx_description
1 polymer ?
#
loop_
_entity_poly.entity_id
_entity_poly.type
_entity_poly.pdbx_seq_one_letter_code
_entity_poly.pdbx_strand_id
1 'polypeptide(L)'
;LKKSDPKVDLAKECFQNAINISYGCNIPAIYSLGRLLRACEETDEALKRFNQITHQTSKEAFPKSNGEELQGHHEYLSTVTKAYEQAGYCLLDLAKGTGKTKEDCEILKTKAEQKFLKAISLTATLCNIHPEIKRYEMQIFKAFTILEDQYEETKES
;
A
#
# COMPACT_ATOMS: atom_id res chain seq x y z
N LEU A 1 16.92 -8.96 -4.36
CA LEU A 1 17.97 -8.30 -5.16
C LEU A 1 19.25 -8.26 -4.34
N LYS A 2 20.45 -8.24 -4.93
CA LYS A 2 21.65 -8.00 -4.12
C LYS A 2 21.67 -6.51 -3.73
N LYS A 3 21.86 -6.23 -2.44
CA LYS A 3 21.83 -4.87 -1.87
C LYS A 3 22.91 -3.94 -2.42
N SER A 4 23.96 -4.49 -3.03
CA SER A 4 25.06 -3.78 -3.68
C SER A 4 25.20 -4.27 -5.12
N ASP A 5 24.20 -3.95 -5.94
CA ASP A 5 24.27 -4.08 -7.40
C ASP A 5 24.24 -2.65 -7.97
N PRO A 6 25.26 -2.21 -8.73
CA PRO A 6 25.31 -0.87 -9.31
C PRO A 6 24.06 -0.51 -10.12
N LYS A 7 23.34 -1.49 -10.69
CA LYS A 7 22.08 -1.27 -11.39
C LYS A 7 20.92 -0.94 -10.44
N VAL A 8 20.93 -1.53 -9.24
CA VAL A 8 19.96 -1.22 -8.19
C VAL A 8 20.17 0.19 -7.67
N ASP A 9 21.42 0.59 -7.45
CA ASP A 9 21.73 1.95 -7.00
C ASP A 9 21.35 3.01 -8.04
N LEU A 10 21.68 2.77 -9.32
CA LEU A 10 21.25 3.63 -10.42
C LEU A 10 19.72 3.71 -10.52
N ALA A 11 19.01 2.59 -10.37
CA ALA A 11 17.54 2.59 -10.41
C ALA A 11 16.94 3.39 -9.25
N LYS A 12 17.49 3.27 -8.02
CA LYS A 12 17.08 4.10 -6.87
C LYS A 12 17.28 5.57 -7.16
N GLU A 13 18.43 5.94 -7.71
CA GLU A 13 18.75 7.33 -8.08
C GLU A 13 17.77 7.87 -9.14
N CYS A 14 17.52 7.11 -10.21
CA CYS A 14 16.58 7.50 -11.26
C CYS A 14 15.17 7.73 -10.71
N PHE A 15 14.66 6.84 -9.85
CA PHE A 15 13.35 7.05 -9.23
C PHE A 15 13.35 8.26 -8.31
N GLN A 16 14.39 8.45 -7.49
CA GLN A 16 14.49 9.60 -6.60
C GLN A 16 14.55 10.92 -7.38
N ASN A 17 15.27 10.97 -8.49
CA ASN A 17 15.31 12.13 -9.39
C ASN A 17 13.94 12.40 -10.01
N ALA A 18 13.23 11.38 -10.49
CA ALA A 18 11.87 11.53 -11.02
C ALA A 18 10.89 12.09 -9.97
N ILE A 19 11.02 11.64 -8.71
CA ILE A 19 10.23 12.16 -7.58
C ILE A 19 10.57 13.64 -7.34
N ASN A 20 11.86 14.00 -7.32
CA ASN A 20 12.31 15.37 -7.09
C ASN A 20 11.82 16.34 -8.17
N ILE A 21 11.94 15.96 -9.44
CA ILE A 21 11.46 16.76 -10.59
C ILE A 21 9.95 17.02 -10.48
N SER A 22 9.20 16.05 -9.96
CA SER A 22 7.75 16.17 -9.74
C SER A 22 7.34 16.81 -8.41
N TYR A 23 8.29 17.40 -7.67
CA TYR A 23 8.05 17.96 -6.32
C TYR A 23 7.40 16.96 -5.35
N GLY A 24 7.70 15.67 -5.48
CA GLY A 24 7.18 14.64 -4.60
C GLY A 24 5.80 14.08 -4.97
N CYS A 25 5.27 14.39 -6.15
CA CYS A 25 3.93 13.99 -6.59
C CYS A 25 3.90 12.83 -7.61
N ASN A 26 5.05 12.34 -8.09
CA ASN A 26 5.11 11.22 -9.04
C ASN A 26 4.84 9.88 -8.36
N ILE A 27 3.56 9.54 -8.20
CA ILE A 27 3.09 8.30 -7.56
C ILE A 27 3.70 7.03 -8.18
N PRO A 28 3.77 6.85 -9.53
CA PRO A 28 4.43 5.69 -10.12
C PRO A 28 5.90 5.54 -9.70
N ALA A 29 6.65 6.63 -9.64
CA ALA A 29 8.05 6.61 -9.21
C ALA A 29 8.18 6.29 -7.71
N ILE A 30 7.32 6.87 -6.87
CA ILE A 30 7.28 6.57 -5.42
C ILE A 30 6.98 5.09 -5.19
N TYR A 31 5.98 4.55 -5.88
CA TYR A 31 5.58 3.15 -5.75
C TYR A 31 6.70 2.20 -6.20
N SER A 32 7.31 2.50 -7.35
CA SER A 32 8.40 1.69 -7.90
C SER A 32 9.64 1.72 -7.01
N LEU A 33 9.99 2.88 -6.45
CA LEU A 33 11.05 3.01 -5.46
C LEU A 33 10.75 2.20 -4.20
N GLY A 34 9.52 2.27 -3.68
CA GLY A 34 9.10 1.47 -2.52
C GLY A 34 9.26 -0.04 -2.75
N ARG A 35 8.85 -0.54 -3.93
CA ARG A 35 9.04 -1.96 -4.31
C ARG A 35 10.51 -2.34 -4.40
N LEU A 36 11.33 -1.48 -5.00
CA LEU A 36 12.77 -1.72 -5.12
C LEU A 36 13.44 -1.79 -3.74
N LEU A 37 13.13 -0.86 -2.84
CA LEU A 37 13.63 -0.82 -1.47
C LEU A 37 13.24 -2.09 -0.70
N ARG A 38 11.98 -2.52 -0.79
CA ARG A 38 11.52 -3.75 -0.14
C ARG A 38 12.26 -4.98 -0.66
N ALA A 39 12.48 -5.06 -1.97
CA ALA A 39 13.23 -6.15 -2.60
C ALA A 39 14.74 -6.14 -2.28
N CYS A 40 15.24 -5.06 -1.67
CA CYS A 40 16.59 -4.91 -1.12
C CYS A 40 16.62 -5.02 0.42
N GLU A 41 15.51 -5.45 1.03
CA GLU A 41 15.34 -5.59 2.50
C GLU A 41 15.51 -4.26 3.25
N GLU A 42 15.34 -3.13 2.57
CA GLU A 42 15.27 -1.79 3.17
C GLU A 42 13.80 -1.49 3.55
N THR A 43 13.26 -2.32 4.43
CA THR A 43 11.82 -2.42 4.72
C THR A 43 11.23 -1.14 5.32
N ASP A 44 11.95 -0.48 6.24
CA ASP A 44 11.52 0.80 6.82
C ASP A 44 11.38 1.89 5.76
N GLU A 45 12.32 1.94 4.82
CA GLU A 45 12.37 2.95 3.77
C GLU A 45 11.30 2.67 2.71
N ALA A 46 11.08 1.40 2.39
CA ALA A 46 9.96 0.96 1.56
C ALA A 46 8.61 1.37 2.18
N LEU A 47 8.43 1.11 3.49
CA LEU A 47 7.22 1.47 4.23
C LEU A 47 6.96 2.98 4.18
N LYS A 48 8.00 3.81 4.32
CA LYS A 48 7.89 5.27 4.17
C LYS A 48 7.36 5.67 2.79
N ARG A 49 7.86 5.05 1.72
CA ARG A 49 7.39 5.33 0.34
C ARG A 49 5.95 4.92 0.12
N PHE A 50 5.54 3.74 0.59
CA PHE A 50 4.14 3.31 0.47
C PHE A 50 3.22 4.19 1.31
N ASN A 51 3.63 4.56 2.52
CA ASN A 51 2.84 5.47 3.36
C ASN A 51 2.68 6.86 2.75
N GLN A 52 3.70 7.37 2.04
CA GLN A 52 3.61 8.63 1.30
C GLN A 52 2.43 8.62 0.31
N ILE A 53 2.28 7.54 -0.47
CA ILE A 53 1.15 7.37 -1.40
C ILE A 53 -0.18 7.35 -0.64
N THR A 54 -0.27 6.56 0.44
CA THR A 54 -1.53 6.42 1.21
C THR A 54 -1.94 7.69 1.97
N HIS A 55 -1.00 8.57 2.30
CA HIS A 55 -1.28 9.85 2.96
C HIS A 55 -1.63 10.97 1.97
N GLN A 56 -1.05 10.95 0.77
CA GLN A 56 -1.46 11.89 -0.30
C GLN A 56 -2.94 11.70 -0.65
N THR A 57 -3.43 10.45 -0.64
CA THR A 57 -4.86 10.14 -0.82
C THR A 57 -5.79 10.56 0.31
N SER A 58 -5.29 10.76 1.53
CA SER A 58 -6.16 11.20 2.64
C SER A 58 -6.36 12.72 2.64
N LYS A 59 -5.49 13.47 1.97
CA LYS A 59 -5.52 14.94 1.90
C LYS A 59 -6.27 15.44 0.67
N GLU A 60 -6.11 14.75 -0.46
CA GLU A 60 -6.91 14.98 -1.65
C GLU A 60 -8.17 14.14 -1.55
N ALA A 61 -9.17 14.67 -0.83
CA ALA A 61 -10.51 14.10 -0.84
C ALA A 61 -10.92 13.90 -2.29
N PHE A 62 -11.20 12.65 -2.66
CA PHE A 62 -11.67 12.26 -3.99
C PHE A 62 -12.59 13.35 -4.54
N PRO A 63 -12.30 13.95 -5.72
CA PRO A 63 -13.26 14.84 -6.33
C PRO A 63 -14.55 14.03 -6.50
N LYS A 64 -15.62 14.49 -5.84
CA LYS A 64 -16.96 13.92 -6.00
C LYS A 64 -17.22 13.92 -7.51
N SER A 65 -17.43 12.73 -8.09
CA SER A 65 -17.52 12.58 -9.53
C SER A 65 -18.75 13.31 -10.05
N ASN A 66 -18.54 14.32 -10.90
CA ASN A 66 -19.59 15.01 -11.65
C ASN A 66 -19.94 14.28 -12.97
N GLY A 67 -19.55 13.00 -13.11
CA GLY A 67 -19.85 12.21 -14.31
C GLY A 67 -18.87 12.39 -15.49
N GLU A 68 -17.73 13.07 -15.32
CA GLU A 68 -16.69 13.15 -16.35
C GLU A 68 -15.59 12.09 -16.14
N GLU A 69 -15.04 11.60 -17.26
CA GLU A 69 -14.37 10.31 -17.47
C GLU A 69 -13.39 9.84 -16.37
N LEU A 70 -13.66 8.65 -15.83
CA LEU A 70 -12.97 8.02 -14.69
C LEU A 70 -11.62 7.34 -15.02
N GLN A 71 -11.09 7.43 -16.25
CA GLN A 71 -9.98 6.55 -16.65
C GLN A 71 -8.67 6.81 -15.86
N GLY A 72 -8.35 8.07 -15.57
CA GLY A 72 -7.22 8.45 -14.71
C GLY A 72 -7.43 8.13 -13.22
N HIS A 73 -8.68 8.08 -12.77
CA HIS A 73 -9.02 7.74 -11.38
C HIS A 73 -8.79 6.26 -11.07
N HIS A 74 -8.91 5.37 -12.06
CA HIS A 74 -8.73 3.93 -11.87
C HIS A 74 -7.28 3.53 -11.65
N GLU A 75 -6.36 4.02 -12.47
CA GLU A 75 -4.93 3.71 -12.34
C GLU A 75 -4.36 4.27 -11.03
N TYR A 76 -4.83 5.46 -10.64
CA TYR A 76 -4.53 6.06 -9.36
C TYR A 76 -5.04 5.19 -8.20
N LEU A 77 -6.33 4.86 -8.17
CA LEU A 77 -6.94 4.06 -7.11
C LEU A 77 -6.35 2.64 -7.03
N SER A 78 -5.99 2.03 -8.17
CA SER A 78 -5.26 0.75 -8.22
C SER A 78 -3.88 0.87 -7.56
N THR A 79 -3.14 1.94 -7.85
CA THR A 79 -1.81 2.14 -7.27
C THR A 79 -1.88 2.39 -5.77
N VAL A 80 -2.87 3.14 -5.31
CA VAL A 80 -3.12 3.39 -3.89
C VAL A 80 -3.49 2.10 -3.16
N THR A 81 -4.37 1.28 -3.75
CA THR A 81 -4.74 -0.04 -3.24
C THR A 81 -3.51 -0.91 -3.04
N LYS A 82 -2.65 -0.99 -4.06
CA LYS A 82 -1.38 -1.73 -4.01
C LYS A 82 -0.41 -1.14 -2.99
N ALA A 83 -0.40 0.17 -2.78
CA ALA A 83 0.45 0.81 -1.77
C ALA A 83 0.02 0.44 -0.34
N TYR A 84 -1.29 0.39 -0.06
CA TYR A 84 -1.80 -0.13 1.22
C TYR A 84 -1.38 -1.59 1.44
N GLU A 85 -1.56 -2.44 0.43
CA GLU A 85 -1.14 -3.85 0.49
C GLU A 85 0.36 -4.00 0.77
N GLN A 86 1.22 -3.28 0.02
CA GLN A 86 2.66 -3.36 0.22
C GLN A 86 3.09 -2.78 1.59
N ALA A 87 2.43 -1.73 2.09
CA ALA A 87 2.67 -1.23 3.44
C ALA A 87 2.34 -2.28 4.51
N GLY A 88 1.23 -3.01 4.34
CA GLY A 88 0.88 -4.15 5.21
C GLY A 88 1.97 -5.22 5.20
N TYR A 89 2.47 -5.61 4.02
CA TYR A 89 3.57 -6.55 3.94
C TYR A 89 4.86 -6.05 4.59
N CYS A 90 5.23 -4.78 4.41
CA CYS A 90 6.40 -4.21 5.10
C CYS A 90 6.25 -4.30 6.63
N LEU A 91 5.05 -4.03 7.17
CA LEU A 91 4.80 -4.12 8.61
C LEU A 91 4.95 -5.56 9.13
N LEU A 92 4.46 -6.55 8.38
CA LEU A 92 4.68 -7.97 8.71
C LEU A 92 6.15 -8.38 8.61
N ASP A 93 6.88 -7.88 7.60
CA ASP A 93 8.32 -8.12 7.45
C ASP A 93 9.10 -7.51 8.62
N LEU A 94 8.71 -6.31 9.09
CA LEU A 94 9.28 -5.69 10.28
C LEU A 94 8.96 -6.47 11.56
N ALA A 95 7.74 -7.00 11.70
CA ALA A 95 7.33 -7.81 12.85
C ALA A 95 8.14 -9.12 12.99
N LYS A 96 8.68 -9.64 11.88
CA LYS A 96 9.56 -10.82 11.89
C LYS A 96 11.01 -10.51 12.26
N GLY A 97 11.40 -9.23 12.26
CA GLY A 97 12.77 -8.80 12.52
C GLY A 97 13.20 -9.07 13.98
N THR A 98 14.49 -9.37 14.17
CA THR A 98 15.07 -9.62 15.49
C THR A 98 15.07 -8.35 16.36
N GLY A 99 14.94 -8.49 17.68
CA GLY A 99 15.08 -7.39 18.63
C GLY A 99 13.79 -6.63 18.96
N LYS A 100 12.62 -7.12 18.52
CA LYS A 100 11.31 -6.59 18.91
C LYS A 100 10.73 -7.38 20.07
N THR A 101 10.02 -6.70 20.96
CA THR A 101 9.24 -7.38 22.00
C THR A 101 8.02 -8.06 21.37
N LYS A 102 7.39 -8.99 22.10
CA LYS A 102 6.13 -9.60 21.65
C LYS A 102 5.05 -8.52 21.42
N GLU A 103 4.99 -7.52 22.28
CA GLU A 103 4.05 -6.39 22.18
C GLU A 103 4.29 -5.55 20.92
N ASP A 104 5.56 -5.21 20.62
CA ASP A 104 5.91 -4.48 19.38
C ASP A 104 5.49 -5.27 18.13
N CYS A 105 5.67 -6.59 18.15
CA CYS A 105 5.27 -7.46 17.04
C CYS A 105 3.75 -7.45 16.83
N GLU A 106 2.96 -7.52 17.90
CA GLU A 106 1.50 -7.45 17.80
C GLU A 106 1.04 -6.08 17.28
N ILE A 107 1.61 -4.97 17.79
CA ILE A 107 1.30 -3.61 17.29
C ILE A 107 1.56 -3.50 15.78
N LEU A 108 2.66 -4.09 15.28
CA LEU A 108 2.97 -4.09 13.85
C LEU A 108 2.00 -4.95 13.04
N LYS A 109 1.58 -6.10 13.56
CA LYS A 109 0.57 -6.95 12.90
C LYS A 109 -0.79 -6.25 12.83
N THR A 110 -1.26 -5.65 13.92
CA THR A 110 -2.51 -4.87 13.92
C THR A 110 -2.44 -3.72 12.91
N LYS A 111 -1.32 -3.00 12.83
CA LYS A 111 -1.13 -1.98 11.79
C LYS A 111 -1.14 -2.57 10.38
N ALA A 112 -0.59 -3.77 10.19
CA ALA A 112 -0.61 -4.45 8.90
C ALA A 112 -2.04 -4.82 8.48
N GLU A 113 -2.82 -5.37 9.40
CA GLU A 113 -4.24 -5.69 9.21
C GLU A 113 -5.05 -4.46 8.81
N GLN A 114 -4.87 -3.33 9.51
CA GLN A 114 -5.50 -2.06 9.13
C GLN A 114 -5.17 -1.64 7.70
N LYS A 115 -3.92 -1.84 7.26
CA LYS A 115 -3.52 -1.55 5.88
C LYS A 115 -4.19 -2.50 4.89
N PHE A 116 -4.28 -3.80 5.19
CA PHE A 116 -4.96 -4.77 4.34
C PHE A 116 -6.46 -4.52 4.24
N LEU A 117 -7.14 -4.23 5.36
CA LEU A 117 -8.54 -3.85 5.39
C LEU A 117 -8.81 -2.65 4.47
N LYS A 118 -7.93 -1.65 4.50
CA LYS A 118 -8.05 -0.50 3.61
C LYS A 118 -7.83 -0.85 2.15
N ALA A 119 -6.87 -1.71 1.83
CA ALA A 119 -6.66 -2.21 0.46
C ALA A 119 -7.90 -2.97 -0.06
N ILE A 120 -8.50 -3.82 0.77
CA ILE A 120 -9.72 -4.58 0.41
C ILE A 120 -10.89 -3.63 0.18
N SER A 121 -11.10 -2.65 1.05
CA SER A 121 -12.14 -1.62 0.90
C SER A 121 -12.00 -0.83 -0.42
N LEU A 122 -10.77 -0.46 -0.79
CA LEU A 122 -10.53 0.24 -2.07
C LEU A 122 -10.70 -0.70 -3.27
N THR A 123 -10.33 -1.98 -3.14
CA THR A 123 -10.61 -3.00 -4.17
C THR A 123 -12.11 -3.21 -4.38
N ALA A 124 -12.90 -3.24 -3.31
CA ALA A 124 -14.36 -3.33 -3.40
C ALA A 124 -14.94 -2.10 -4.12
N THR A 125 -14.43 -0.90 -3.82
CA THR A 125 -14.79 0.32 -4.55
C THR A 125 -14.46 0.20 -6.04
N LEU A 126 -13.27 -0.28 -6.39
CA LEU A 126 -12.87 -0.52 -7.79
C LEU A 126 -13.80 -1.51 -8.51
N CYS A 127 -14.23 -2.59 -7.85
CA CYS A 127 -15.11 -3.59 -8.44
C CYS A 127 -16.52 -3.04 -8.72
N ASN A 128 -17.06 -2.20 -7.82
CA ASN A 128 -18.34 -1.55 -8.04
C ASN A 128 -18.32 -0.58 -9.24
N ILE A 129 -17.16 -0.02 -9.56
CA ILE A 129 -16.98 0.91 -10.67
C ILE A 129 -16.81 0.14 -12.01
N HIS A 130 -16.31 -1.10 -11.99
CA HIS A 130 -16.02 -1.90 -13.19
C HIS A 130 -16.81 -3.22 -13.23
N PRO A 131 -17.85 -3.33 -14.07
CA PRO A 131 -18.70 -4.52 -14.18
C PRO A 131 -17.95 -5.82 -14.50
N GLU A 132 -16.78 -5.72 -15.14
CA GLU A 132 -15.94 -6.89 -15.50
C GLU A 132 -15.28 -7.55 -14.29
N ILE A 133 -15.06 -6.78 -13.22
CA ILE A 133 -14.42 -7.23 -11.98
C ILE A 133 -15.48 -7.67 -10.95
N LYS A 134 -16.78 -7.41 -11.23
CA LYS A 134 -17.93 -7.77 -10.39
C LYS A 134 -17.94 -9.24 -9.93
N ARG A 135 -17.36 -10.15 -10.72
CA ARG A 135 -17.22 -11.58 -10.38
C ARG A 135 -16.34 -11.85 -9.15
N TYR A 136 -15.53 -10.89 -8.71
CA TYR A 136 -14.64 -11.00 -7.56
C TYR A 136 -15.20 -10.35 -6.28
N GLU A 137 -16.34 -9.66 -6.34
CA GLU A 137 -16.93 -8.94 -5.19
C GLU A 137 -17.15 -9.84 -3.98
N MET A 138 -17.69 -11.05 -4.17
CA MET A 138 -17.89 -11.99 -3.04
C MET A 138 -16.59 -12.45 -2.39
N GLN A 139 -15.51 -12.61 -3.17
CA GLN A 139 -14.22 -13.05 -2.62
C GLN A 139 -13.59 -11.93 -1.80
N ILE A 140 -13.71 -10.69 -2.28
CA ILE A 140 -13.27 -9.47 -1.58
C ILE A 140 -14.07 -9.29 -0.29
N PHE A 141 -15.40 -9.44 -0.35
CA PHE A 141 -16.27 -9.32 0.82
C PHE A 141 -15.93 -10.39 1.86
N LYS A 142 -15.72 -11.63 1.44
CA LYS A 142 -15.29 -12.71 2.36
C LYS A 142 -13.94 -12.41 3.01
N ALA A 143 -12.99 -11.87 2.25
CA ALA A 143 -11.70 -11.45 2.80
C ALA A 143 -11.85 -10.29 3.79
N PHE A 144 -12.78 -9.35 3.52
CA PHE A 144 -13.10 -8.25 4.42
C PHE A 144 -13.64 -8.75 5.76
N THR A 145 -14.66 -9.62 5.74
CA THR A 145 -15.26 -10.16 6.97
C THR A 145 -14.24 -10.91 7.83
N ILE A 146 -13.42 -11.77 7.22
CA ILE A 146 -12.38 -12.52 7.96
C ILE A 146 -11.41 -11.58 8.68
N LEU A 147 -10.99 -10.50 8.02
CA LEU A 147 -10.04 -9.54 8.58
C LEU A 147 -10.69 -8.58 9.58
N GLU A 148 -11.96 -8.24 9.38
CA GLU A 148 -12.72 -7.38 10.31
C GLU A 148 -12.98 -8.12 11.62
N ASP A 149 -13.37 -9.40 11.55
CA ASP A 149 -13.55 -10.27 12.73
C ASP A 149 -12.23 -10.37 13.52
N GLN A 150 -11.10 -10.59 12.84
CA GLN A 150 -9.76 -10.63 13.46
C GLN A 150 -9.36 -9.28 14.09
N TYR A 151 -9.79 -8.17 13.50
CA TYR A 151 -9.48 -6.83 13.99
C TYR A 151 -10.29 -6.45 15.23
N GLU A 152 -11.55 -6.89 15.34
CA GLU A 152 -12.35 -6.66 16.55
C GLU A 152 -11.88 -7.57 17.70
N GLU A 153 -11.51 -8.84 17.42
CA GLU A 153 -10.91 -9.73 18.43
C GLU A 153 -9.62 -9.16 19.04
N THR A 154 -8.79 -8.48 18.24
CA THR A 154 -7.53 -7.87 18.71
C THR A 154 -7.70 -6.56 19.47
N LYS A 155 -8.86 -5.89 19.39
CA LYS A 155 -9.17 -4.70 20.22
C LYS A 155 -9.69 -5.05 21.60
N GLU A 156 -10.32 -6.22 21.75
CA GLU A 156 -10.92 -6.68 23.01
C GLU A 156 -9.93 -7.44 23.92
N SER A 157 -8.71 -7.68 23.43
CA SER A 157 -7.60 -8.40 24.09
C SER A 157 -6.63 -7.47 24.81
#